data_AF-A0A441W6V8-F1
#
_entry.id   AF-A0A441W6V8-F1
#
_cell.length_a   1.000
_cell.length_b   1.000
_cell.length_c   1.000
_cell.angle_alpha   90.00
_cell.angle_beta   90.00
_cell.angle_gamma   90.00
#
_symmetry.space_group_name_H-M   'P 1'
#
loop_
_entity.id
_entity.type
_entity.pdbx_description
1 polymer ?
#
loop_
_entity_poly.entity_id
_entity_poly.type
_entity_poly.pdbx_seq_one_letter_code
_entity_poly.pdbx_strand_id
1 'polypeptide(L)'
;MADVGELVSRIRAIGANVVIDGGKLHLVNAKKLPDGALEFIKRHGKQIAEFLEKEGDFEERSAIIEYGGGIPRSDADALARLLLAKPPNDVSPADWTWFVGKAAEIIDRRAS
;
A
#
# COMPACT_ATOMS: atom_id res chain seq x y z
N MET A 1 18.75 -6.15 -2.75
CA MET A 1 18.19 -5.37 -1.63
C MET A 1 17.05 -6.20 -1.06
N ALA A 2 16.96 -6.39 0.25
CA ALA A 2 15.80 -7.09 0.82
C ALA A 2 14.54 -6.27 0.50
N ASP A 3 13.56 -6.88 -0.15
CA ASP A 3 12.27 -6.25 -0.40
C ASP A 3 11.57 -6.06 0.95
N VAL A 4 11.29 -4.80 1.29
CA VAL A 4 10.62 -4.43 2.55
C VAL A 4 9.25 -5.09 2.64
N GLY A 5 8.56 -5.28 1.51
CA GLY A 5 7.29 -6.00 1.47
C GLY A 5 7.44 -7.47 1.85
N GLU A 6 8.49 -8.14 1.36
CA GLU A 6 8.81 -9.52 1.74
C GLU A 6 9.15 -9.63 3.24
N LEU A 7 9.90 -8.67 3.78
CA LEU A 7 10.22 -8.61 5.20
C LEU A 7 8.94 -8.51 6.06
N VAL A 8 8.07 -7.54 5.74
CA VAL A 8 6.81 -7.33 6.47
C VAL A 8 5.92 -8.56 6.38
N SER A 9 5.85 -9.19 5.21
CA SER A 9 5.12 -10.45 4.99
C SER A 9 5.66 -11.59 5.86
N ARG A 10 6.98 -11.72 5.98
CA ARG A 10 7.62 -12.73 6.83
C ARG A 10 7.38 -12.48 8.32
N ILE A 11 7.42 -11.22 8.76
CA ILE A 11 7.07 -10.82 10.14
C ILE A 11 5.63 -11.23 10.46
N ARG A 12 4.69 -10.98 9.52
CA ARG A 12 3.29 -11.38 9.63
C ARG A 12 3.09 -12.89 9.66
N ALA A 13 3.83 -13.62 8.82
CA ALA A 13 3.74 -15.08 8.73
C ALA A 13 4.14 -15.80 10.04
N ILE A 14 5.01 -15.21 10.85
CA ILE A 14 5.40 -15.76 12.17
C ILE A 14 4.52 -15.26 13.33
N GLY A 15 3.45 -14.53 13.03
CA GLY A 15 2.47 -14.03 13.99
C GLY A 15 2.89 -12.76 14.74
N ALA A 16 3.92 -12.06 14.26
CA ALA A 16 4.25 -10.70 14.66
C ALA A 16 3.66 -9.70 13.64
N ASN A 17 3.66 -8.41 13.96
CA ASN A 17 3.34 -7.38 12.96
C ASN A 17 4.17 -6.12 13.22
N VAL A 18 4.32 -5.30 12.20
CA VAL A 18 4.81 -3.93 12.29
C VAL A 18 3.74 -3.01 11.73
N VAL A 19 3.35 -2.00 12.51
CA VAL A 19 2.28 -1.07 12.18
C VAL A 19 2.77 0.36 12.36
N ILE A 20 2.09 1.33 11.75
CA ILE A 20 2.24 2.74 12.05
C ILE A 20 1.13 3.16 13.01
N ASP A 21 1.50 3.73 14.14
CA ASP A 21 0.58 4.35 15.09
C ASP A 21 1.17 5.69 15.54
N GLY A 22 0.38 6.77 15.47
CA GLY A 22 0.84 8.13 15.76
C GLY A 22 2.09 8.58 14.98
N GLY A 23 2.27 8.09 13.75
CA GLY A 23 3.46 8.39 12.92
C GLY A 23 4.75 7.68 13.35
N LYS A 24 4.65 6.65 14.21
CA LYS A 24 5.78 5.84 14.66
C LYS A 24 5.56 4.38 14.34
N LEU A 25 6.65 3.63 14.15
CA LEU A 25 6.57 2.18 14.01
C LEU A 25 6.33 1.52 15.38
N HIS A 26 5.32 0.67 15.43
CA HIS A 26 4.98 -0.15 16.57
C HIS A 26 5.03 -1.63 16.21
N LEU A 27 5.58 -2.45 17.11
CA LEU A 27 5.66 -3.89 16.94
C LEU A 27 4.58 -4.59 17.74
N VAL A 28 3.79 -5.40 17.05
CA VAL A 28 2.78 -6.27 17.66
C VAL A 28 3.37 -7.66 17.82
N ASN A 29 3.22 -8.26 18.99
CA ASN A 29 3.76 -9.59 19.31
C ASN A 29 5.28 -9.72 19.07
N ALA A 30 6.07 -8.71 19.45
CA ALA A 30 7.51 -8.67 19.21
C ALA A 30 8.29 -9.90 19.72
N LYS A 31 7.78 -10.62 20.73
CA LYS A 31 8.32 -11.89 21.23
C LYS A 31 8.42 -13.02 20.20
N LYS A 32 7.70 -12.91 19.07
CA LYS A 32 7.73 -13.88 17.97
C LYS A 32 8.83 -13.57 16.95
N LEU A 33 9.45 -12.39 17.03
CA LEU A 33 10.53 -12.01 16.13
C LEU A 33 11.81 -12.80 16.46
N PRO A 34 12.57 -13.22 15.43
CA PRO A 34 13.86 -13.86 15.65
C PRO A 34 14.90 -12.86 16.15
N ASP A 35 15.97 -13.36 16.77
CA ASP A 35 17.08 -12.54 17.23
C ASP A 35 17.67 -11.72 16.08
N GLY A 36 17.97 -10.45 16.37
CA GLY A 36 18.48 -9.49 15.38
C GLY A 36 17.42 -8.85 14.48
N ALA A 37 16.16 -9.33 14.47
CA ALA A 37 15.09 -8.71 13.68
C ALA A 37 14.80 -7.26 14.11
N LEU A 38 14.90 -6.96 15.41
CA LEU A 38 14.70 -5.61 15.93
C LEU A 38 15.71 -4.61 15.36
N GLU A 39 16.99 -4.98 15.30
CA GLU A 39 18.04 -4.12 14.73
C GLU A 39 17.86 -3.92 13.23
N PHE A 40 17.42 -4.97 12.52
CA PHE A 40 17.05 -4.85 11.11
C PHE A 40 15.87 -3.89 10.92
N ILE A 41 14.79 -4.03 11.70
CA ILE A 41 13.61 -3.16 11.63
C ILE A 41 13.99 -1.70 11.92
N LYS A 42 14.84 -1.45 12.92
CA LYS A 42 15.35 -0.10 13.21
C LYS A 42 16.15 0.47 12.02
N ARG A 43 17.05 -0.32 11.44
CA ARG A 43 17.89 0.09 10.30
C ARG A 43 17.07 0.42 9.06
N HIS A 44 15.97 -0.30 8.85
CA HIS A 44 15.09 -0.16 7.69
C HIS A 44 13.78 0.61 8.00
N GLY A 45 13.69 1.25 9.17
CA GLY A 45 12.44 1.81 9.69
C GLY A 45 11.76 2.79 8.74
N LYS A 46 12.52 3.69 8.10
CA LYS A 46 11.95 4.62 7.10
C LYS A 46 11.31 3.90 5.92
N GLN A 47 11.96 2.87 5.39
CA GLN A 47 11.46 2.13 4.23
C GLN A 47 10.25 1.27 4.61
N ILE A 48 10.24 0.72 5.83
CA ILE A 48 9.08 0.01 6.40
C ILE A 48 7.91 0.97 6.57
N ALA A 49 8.14 2.17 7.10
CA ALA A 49 7.09 3.18 7.23
C ALA A 49 6.51 3.56 5.86
N GLU A 50 7.36 3.91 4.88
CA GLU A 50 6.92 4.23 3.52
C GLU A 50 6.16 3.06 2.84
N PHE A 51 6.52 1.81 3.17
CA PHE A 51 5.79 0.64 2.68
C PHE A 51 4.41 0.51 3.33
N LEU A 52 4.33 0.63 4.65
CA LEU A 52 3.07 0.54 5.41
C LEU A 52 2.11 1.70 5.08
N GLU A 53 2.62 2.90 4.85
CA GLU A 53 1.83 4.05 4.37
C GLU A 53 1.21 3.74 3.00
N LYS A 54 2.02 3.28 2.04
CA LYS A 54 1.52 2.90 0.70
C LYS A 54 0.52 1.74 0.75
N GLU A 55 0.75 0.77 1.63
CA GLU A 55 -0.18 -0.34 1.85
C GLU A 55 -1.52 0.17 2.41
N GLY A 56 -1.48 1.08 3.39
CA GLY A 56 -2.65 1.75 3.93
C GLY A 56 -3.42 2.57 2.88
N ASP A 57 -2.72 3.40 2.11
CA ASP A 57 -3.29 4.21 1.03
C ASP A 57 -3.98 3.31 -0.02
N PHE A 58 -3.37 2.16 -0.35
CA PHE A 58 -3.93 1.19 -1.27
C PHE A 58 -5.21 0.55 -0.74
N GLU A 59 -5.19 0.04 0.49
CA GLU A 59 -6.35 -0.60 1.12
C GLU A 59 -7.51 0.37 1.30
N GLU A 60 -7.24 1.60 1.76
CA GLU A 60 -8.25 2.65 1.88
C GLU A 60 -8.86 3.00 0.52
N ARG A 61 -8.00 3.23 -0.49
CA ARG A 61 -8.48 3.59 -1.83
C ARG A 61 -9.30 2.46 -2.45
N SER A 62 -8.86 1.21 -2.32
CA SER A 62 -9.61 0.05 -2.83
C SER A 62 -10.96 -0.08 -2.13
N ALA A 63 -11.01 0.08 -0.80
CA ALA A 63 -12.27 0.03 -0.05
C ALA A 63 -13.23 1.17 -0.45
N ILE A 64 -12.74 2.39 -0.69
CA ILE A 64 -13.57 3.50 -1.19
C ILE A 64 -14.20 3.15 -2.55
N ILE A 65 -13.43 2.56 -3.46
CA ILE A 65 -13.91 2.18 -4.80
C ILE A 65 -14.90 1.02 -4.71
N GLU A 66 -14.61 0.01 -3.89
CA GLU A 66 -15.46 -1.17 -3.67
C GLU A 66 -16.83 -0.77 -3.11
N TYR A 67 -16.83 -0.10 -1.95
CA TYR A 67 -18.07 0.18 -1.22
C TYR A 67 -18.74 1.48 -1.69
N GLY A 68 -17.96 2.51 -2.00
CA GLY A 68 -18.48 3.79 -2.48
C GLY A 68 -18.92 3.75 -3.94
N GLY A 69 -18.29 2.89 -4.76
CA GLY A 69 -18.62 2.70 -6.17
C GLY A 69 -19.41 1.42 -6.46
N GLY A 70 -19.69 0.55 -5.48
CA GLY A 70 -20.37 -0.72 -5.74
C GLY A 70 -19.60 -1.64 -6.70
N ILE A 71 -18.27 -1.54 -6.72
CA ILE A 71 -17.40 -2.23 -7.67
C ILE A 71 -16.86 -3.51 -7.04
N PRO A 72 -16.76 -4.63 -7.79
CA PRO A 72 -16.12 -5.84 -7.28
C PRO A 72 -14.69 -5.58 -6.78
N ARG A 73 -14.30 -6.21 -5.66
CA ARG A 73 -12.99 -6.01 -5.02
C ARG A 73 -11.80 -6.14 -5.98
N SER A 74 -11.82 -7.09 -6.90
CA SER A 74 -10.74 -7.29 -7.88
C SER A 74 -10.52 -6.07 -8.77
N ASP A 75 -11.61 -5.41 -9.16
CA ASP A 75 -11.58 -4.25 -10.04
C ASP A 75 -11.23 -2.98 -9.24
N ALA A 76 -11.70 -2.90 -7.99
CA ALA A 76 -11.32 -1.87 -7.04
C ALA A 76 -9.81 -1.89 -6.75
N ASP A 77 -9.23 -3.07 -6.51
CA ASP A 77 -7.79 -3.25 -6.31
C ASP A 77 -6.99 -2.83 -7.55
N ALA A 78 -7.43 -3.22 -8.76
CA ALA A 78 -6.77 -2.84 -10.00
C ALA A 78 -6.77 -1.33 -10.21
N LEU A 79 -7.89 -0.65 -9.92
CA LEU A 79 -7.98 0.80 -10.01
C LEU A 79 -7.16 1.49 -8.93
N ALA A 80 -7.18 1.01 -7.68
CA ALA A 80 -6.37 1.58 -6.61
C ALA A 80 -4.87 1.51 -6.94
N ARG A 81 -4.40 0.40 -7.54
CA ARG A 81 -3.03 0.30 -8.07
C ARG A 81 -2.73 1.35 -9.13
N LEU A 82 -3.67 1.58 -10.06
CA LEU A 82 -3.49 2.57 -11.12
C LEU A 82 -3.44 4.00 -10.55
N LEU A 83 -4.34 4.33 -9.61
CA LEU A 83 -4.42 5.66 -8.98
C LEU A 83 -3.18 6.00 -8.16
N LEU A 84 -2.53 5.00 -7.56
CA LEU A 84 -1.32 5.18 -6.73
C LEU A 84 -0.02 4.98 -7.51
N ALA A 85 -0.10 4.55 -8.77
CA ALA A 85 1.08 4.33 -9.60
C ALA A 85 1.75 5.65 -9.99
N LYS A 86 3.08 5.59 -10.05
CA LYS A 86 3.90 6.66 -10.63
C LYS A 86 3.74 6.67 -12.14
N PRO A 87 3.86 7.86 -12.78
CA PRO A 87 3.92 7.92 -14.24
C PRO A 87 5.07 7.07 -14.78
N PRO A 88 4.87 6.37 -15.92
CA PRO A 88 5.98 5.79 -16.68
C PRO A 88 7.02 6.86 -17.05
N ASN A 89 8.28 6.45 -17.21
CA ASN A 89 9.42 7.36 -17.40
C ASN A 89 9.32 8.24 -18.67
N ASP A 90 8.59 7.77 -19.67
CA ASP A 90 8.38 8.40 -20.97
C ASP A 90 7.06 9.19 -21.07
N VAL A 91 6.29 9.24 -19.98
CA VAL A 91 4.99 9.92 -19.92
C VAL A 91 5.12 11.17 -19.06
N SER A 92 4.62 12.30 -19.58
CA SER A 92 4.63 13.54 -18.80
C SER A 92 3.68 13.43 -17.58
N PRO A 93 3.99 14.10 -16.46
CA PRO A 93 3.09 14.09 -15.30
C PRO A 93 1.67 14.63 -15.62
N ALA A 94 1.56 15.55 -16.58
CA ALA A 94 0.29 16.10 -17.02
C ALA A 94 -0.56 15.07 -17.76
N ASP A 95 0.05 14.34 -18.71
CA ASP A 95 -0.64 13.29 -19.47
C ASP A 95 -1.04 12.12 -18.57
N TRP A 96 -0.17 11.74 -17.63
CA TRP A 96 -0.47 10.70 -16.64
C TRP A 96 -1.66 11.09 -15.76
N THR A 97 -1.65 12.32 -15.23
CA THR A 97 -2.75 12.84 -14.40
C THR A 97 -4.06 12.86 -15.18
N TRP A 98 -4.03 13.31 -16.44
CA TRP A 98 -5.21 13.30 -17.30
C TRP A 98 -5.73 11.87 -17.55
N PHE A 99 -4.85 10.93 -17.89
CA PHE A 99 -5.21 9.54 -18.15
C PHE A 99 -5.85 8.88 -16.93
N VAL A 100 -5.20 9.00 -15.77
CA VAL A 100 -5.70 8.45 -14.51
C VAL A 100 -7.06 9.07 -14.13
N GLY A 101 -7.22 10.38 -14.34
CA GLY A 101 -8.50 11.07 -14.17
C GLY A 101 -9.61 10.52 -15.08
N LYS A 102 -9.31 10.26 -16.36
CA LYS A 102 -10.27 9.65 -17.29
C LYS A 102 -10.62 8.21 -16.95
N ALA A 103 -9.67 7.42 -16.49
CA ALA A 103 -9.94 6.08 -15.99
C ALA A 103 -10.92 6.11 -14.80
N ALA A 104 -10.71 7.02 -13.85
CA ALA A 104 -11.61 7.20 -12.71
C ALA A 104 -13.03 7.62 -13.14
N GLU A 105 -13.16 8.63 -14.01
CA GLU A 105 -14.46 9.09 -14.52
C GLU A 105 -15.27 7.96 -15.20
N ILE A 106 -14.61 7.08 -15.97
CA ILE A 106 -15.27 5.95 -16.65
C ILE A 106 -15.82 4.97 -15.63
N ILE A 107 -15.08 4.75 -14.54
CA ILE A 107 -15.42 3.78 -13.52
C ILE A 107 -16.55 4.29 -12.62
N ASP A 108 -16.53 5.58 -12.26
CA ASP A 108 -17.63 6.22 -11.55
C ASP A 108 -18.97 6.10 -12.32
N ARG A 109 -18.92 6.11 -13.67
CA ARG A 109 -20.11 5.90 -14.51
C ARG A 109 -20.56 4.44 -14.60
N ARG A 110 -19.72 3.47 -14.25
CA ARG A 110 -20.08 2.04 -14.20
C ARG A 110 -20.66 1.65 -12.85
N ALA A 111 -20.34 2.42 -11.81
CA ALA A 111 -20.88 2.30 -10.46
C ALA A 111 -22.35 2.71 -10.33
N SER A 112 -22.89 3.44 -11.33
CA SER A 112 -24.24 4.00 -11.37
C SER A 112 -25.25 3.16 -12.15
#